data_AF-A0A2J7PEW0-F1
#
_entry.id   AF-A0A2J7PEW0-F1
#
_cell.length_a   1.000
_cell.length_b   1.000
_cell.length_c   1.000
_cell.angle_alpha   90.00
_cell.angle_beta   90.00
_cell.angle_gamma   90.00
#
_symmetry.space_group_name_H-M   'P 1'
#
loop_
_entity.id
_entity.type
_entity.pdbx_description
1 polymer ?
#
loop_
_entity_poly.entity_id
_entity_poly.type
_entity_poly.pdbx_seq_one_letter_code
_entity_poly.pdbx_strand_id
1 'polypeptide(L)'
;MNSSIVANVKKAFTGEVKDLVNPYVQVSFAGLTGKTSVKKNSYAPVWNEQLVFTEMFPPLCQRIKLQLRDNNPVNNTVIGTHFIDLKNISNDGEKGFLPTFGPTFIHLYGSTRDYSLIDEHSNLNTGLGEGVSYRARLLVAIRTEITDNIDFAPSEVEVEPTFPINETSYGKNEEFFLFATIIDATMIDKKLGDKPLYFEVSIGNAGNSLDGHNETSKDLTESDNDENLETVTTDSLSWQSTTSPAKPMTNDHMYYFLPYWDDKPCMHVRSVWPDYRRRMYNSNIIARILDKLEEGLSEAHSLSELEDPNAEKTLRSVLEELSISCARFVSITKGNGSGAGLGRTKLDKERLKLCQREI
;
A
#
# COMPACT_ATOMS: atom_id res chain seq x y z
N MET A 1 21.32 -11.35 -12.58
CA MET A 1 21.85 -10.65 -13.79
C MET A 1 21.28 -9.24 -13.77
N ASN A 2 22.12 -8.20 -13.68
CA ASN A 2 21.66 -6.81 -13.53
C ASN A 2 20.66 -6.46 -14.65
N SER A 3 19.40 -6.18 -14.28
CA SER A 3 18.36 -5.69 -15.19
C SER A 3 18.83 -4.45 -15.96
N SER A 4 19.63 -3.59 -15.32
CA SER A 4 20.29 -2.42 -15.93
C SER A 4 21.34 -2.80 -16.97
N ILE A 5 22.15 -3.85 -16.76
CA ILE A 5 23.11 -4.34 -17.74
C ILE A 5 22.38 -4.99 -18.91
N VAL A 6 21.34 -5.79 -18.65
CA VAL A 6 20.52 -6.41 -19.71
C VAL A 6 19.75 -5.34 -20.50
N ALA A 7 19.25 -4.31 -19.83
CA ALA A 7 18.60 -3.16 -20.46
C ALA A 7 19.58 -2.35 -21.31
N ASN A 8 20.78 -2.07 -20.79
CA ASN A 8 21.83 -1.34 -21.51
C ASN A 8 22.38 -2.15 -22.70
N VAL A 9 22.52 -3.47 -22.55
CA VAL A 9 22.92 -4.37 -23.64
C VAL A 9 21.82 -4.43 -24.70
N LYS A 10 20.55 -4.62 -24.32
CA LYS A 10 19.44 -4.58 -25.28
C LYS A 10 19.37 -3.22 -25.99
N LYS A 11 19.49 -2.11 -25.26
CA LYS A 11 19.57 -0.75 -25.81
C LYS A 11 20.69 -0.60 -26.85
N ALA A 12 21.85 -1.17 -26.59
CA ALA A 12 22.99 -1.14 -27.52
C ALA A 12 22.77 -1.97 -28.79
N PHE A 13 21.91 -2.99 -28.76
CA PHE A 13 21.65 -3.88 -29.89
C PHE A 13 20.38 -3.55 -30.68
N THR A 14 19.32 -3.03 -30.04
CA THR A 14 18.00 -2.84 -30.66
C THR A 14 17.63 -1.40 -30.94
N GLY A 15 18.36 -0.41 -30.40
CA GLY A 15 18.08 1.02 -30.59
C GLY A 15 16.80 1.53 -29.90
N GLU A 16 15.87 0.65 -29.54
CA GLU A 16 14.62 0.95 -28.84
C GLU A 16 14.74 0.69 -27.32
N VAL A 17 14.27 1.64 -26.52
CA VAL A 17 14.04 1.46 -25.07
C VAL A 17 12.67 0.83 -24.92
N LYS A 18 12.60 -0.51 -24.85
CA LYS A 18 11.36 -1.23 -24.54
C LYS A 18 11.45 -1.78 -23.13
N ASP A 19 10.40 -1.60 -22.34
CA ASP A 19 10.32 -2.17 -21.00
C ASP A 19 10.46 -3.69 -21.06
N LEU A 20 11.03 -4.28 -20.01
CA LEU A 20 11.48 -5.68 -20.04
C LEU A 20 10.40 -6.69 -19.63
N VAL A 21 9.27 -6.21 -19.12
CA VAL A 21 8.22 -7.02 -18.49
C VAL A 21 6.99 -7.07 -19.36
N ASN A 22 6.36 -8.24 -19.42
CA ASN A 22 5.07 -8.46 -20.07
C ASN A 22 3.98 -8.70 -19.01
N PRO A 23 3.49 -7.66 -18.32
CA PRO A 23 2.68 -7.86 -17.12
C PRO A 23 1.26 -8.35 -17.41
N TYR A 24 0.77 -9.21 -16.51
CA TYR A 24 -0.64 -9.53 -16.36
C TYR A 24 -0.99 -9.72 -14.88
N VAL A 25 -2.26 -9.53 -14.53
CA VAL A 25 -2.76 -9.76 -13.17
C VAL A 25 -3.53 -11.08 -13.16
N GLN A 26 -3.16 -11.97 -12.24
CA GLN A 26 -3.90 -13.17 -11.92
C GLN A 26 -4.63 -12.97 -10.60
N VAL A 27 -5.94 -13.26 -10.58
CA VAL A 27 -6.77 -13.18 -9.39
C VAL A 27 -7.30 -14.57 -9.07
N SER A 28 -7.15 -15.00 -7.82
CA SER A 28 -7.68 -16.27 -7.34
C SER A 28 -8.64 -16.01 -6.17
N PHE A 29 -9.84 -16.59 -6.26
CA PHE A 29 -10.90 -16.43 -5.28
C PHE A 29 -11.78 -17.69 -5.29
N ALA A 30 -12.18 -18.18 -4.12
CA ALA A 30 -13.04 -19.37 -3.96
C ALA A 30 -12.61 -20.61 -4.79
N GLY A 31 -11.31 -20.84 -4.95
CA GLY A 31 -10.77 -21.96 -5.76
C GLY A 31 -10.76 -21.69 -7.27
N LEU A 32 -11.43 -20.64 -7.71
CA LEU A 32 -11.41 -20.16 -9.09
C LEU A 32 -10.20 -19.25 -9.35
N THR A 33 -9.78 -19.15 -10.61
CA THR A 33 -8.67 -18.25 -11.01
C THR A 33 -8.96 -17.61 -12.37
N GLY A 34 -8.97 -16.27 -12.38
CA GLY A 34 -9.05 -15.43 -13.57
C GLY A 34 -7.73 -14.71 -13.85
N LYS A 35 -7.52 -14.27 -15.09
CA LYS A 35 -6.34 -13.48 -15.46
C LYS A 35 -6.70 -12.42 -16.48
N THR A 36 -6.06 -11.26 -16.37
CA THR A 36 -6.13 -10.22 -17.39
C THR A 36 -5.35 -10.61 -18.65
N SER A 37 -5.53 -9.84 -19.72
CA SER A 37 -4.65 -9.90 -20.89
C SER A 37 -3.21 -9.54 -20.53
N VAL A 38 -2.27 -10.10 -21.29
CA VAL A 38 -0.84 -9.77 -21.17
C VAL A 38 -0.58 -8.47 -21.93
N LYS A 39 -0.06 -7.46 -21.24
CA LYS A 39 0.47 -6.26 -21.89
C LYS A 39 1.95 -6.51 -22.19
N LYS A 40 2.38 -6.25 -23.42
CA LYS A 40 3.78 -6.51 -23.81
C LYS A 40 4.63 -5.30 -23.48
N ASN A 41 5.84 -5.54 -22.95
CA ASN A 41 6.87 -4.54 -22.73
C ASN A 41 6.31 -3.26 -22.07
N SER A 42 5.74 -3.37 -20.88
CA SER A 42 5.14 -2.22 -20.19
C SER A 42 5.35 -2.25 -18.68
N TYR A 43 5.85 -1.15 -18.10
CA TYR A 43 5.89 -0.90 -16.66
C TYR A 43 4.67 -0.12 -16.14
N ALA A 44 3.88 0.46 -17.03
CA ALA A 44 2.60 1.13 -16.71
C ALA A 44 1.42 0.52 -17.50
N PRO A 45 1.14 -0.78 -17.32
CA PRO A 45 0.07 -1.46 -18.05
C PRO A 45 -1.31 -0.92 -17.67
N VAL A 46 -2.16 -0.73 -18.69
CA VAL A 46 -3.59 -0.42 -18.53
C VAL A 46 -4.40 -1.56 -19.14
N TRP A 47 -5.10 -2.33 -18.30
CA TRP A 47 -5.93 -3.45 -18.73
C TRP A 47 -7.35 -3.04 -19.08
N ASN A 48 -8.01 -2.26 -18.22
CA ASN A 48 -9.44 -1.95 -18.33
C ASN A 48 -10.28 -3.21 -18.51
N GLU A 49 -10.00 -4.22 -17.68
CA GLU A 49 -10.70 -5.51 -17.66
C GLU A 49 -11.27 -5.75 -16.26
N GLN A 50 -12.46 -6.35 -16.20
CA GLN A 50 -13.03 -6.88 -14.97
C GLN A 50 -13.02 -8.42 -15.04
N LEU A 51 -12.68 -9.03 -13.91
CA LEU A 51 -12.76 -10.48 -13.71
C LEU A 51 -14.03 -10.75 -12.90
N VAL A 52 -15.01 -11.40 -13.53
CA VAL A 52 -16.31 -11.71 -12.92
C VAL A 52 -16.24 -13.13 -12.39
N PHE A 53 -16.31 -13.26 -11.05
CA PHE A 53 -16.34 -14.56 -10.38
C PHE A 53 -17.77 -14.86 -9.96
N THR A 54 -18.36 -15.91 -10.53
CA THR A 54 -19.69 -16.40 -10.16
C THR A 54 -19.51 -17.53 -9.15
N GLU A 55 -20.01 -17.34 -7.93
CA GLU A 55 -19.88 -18.31 -6.84
C GLU A 55 -21.03 -18.17 -5.83
N MET A 56 -21.32 -19.25 -5.09
CA MET A 56 -22.32 -19.24 -4.03
C MET A 56 -21.96 -18.26 -2.90
N PHE A 57 -22.98 -17.55 -2.41
CA PHE A 57 -22.87 -16.63 -1.27
C PHE A 57 -23.58 -17.20 -0.03
N PRO A 58 -22.99 -17.14 1.18
CA PRO A 58 -21.68 -16.56 1.51
C PRO A 58 -20.51 -17.48 1.09
N PRO A 59 -19.41 -16.91 0.55
CA PRO A 59 -18.26 -17.71 0.15
C PRO A 59 -17.53 -18.27 1.38
N LEU A 60 -17.13 -19.55 1.30
CA LEU A 60 -16.25 -20.16 2.31
C LEU A 60 -14.86 -19.51 2.31
N CYS A 61 -14.43 -18.96 1.17
CA CYS A 61 -13.17 -18.26 1.05
C CYS A 61 -13.24 -16.86 1.63
N GLN A 62 -12.29 -16.52 2.49
CA GLN A 62 -12.22 -15.22 3.18
C GLN A 62 -11.21 -14.25 2.55
N ARG A 63 -10.48 -14.66 1.50
CA ARG A 63 -9.42 -13.85 0.90
C ARG A 63 -9.45 -13.90 -0.63
N ILE A 64 -9.24 -12.75 -1.23
CA ILE A 64 -8.95 -12.62 -2.67
C ILE A 64 -7.45 -12.49 -2.81
N LYS A 65 -6.83 -13.36 -3.61
CA LYS A 65 -5.40 -13.31 -3.92
C LYS A 65 -5.19 -12.60 -5.25
N LEU A 66 -4.39 -11.54 -5.27
CA LEU A 66 -3.98 -10.83 -6.47
C LEU A 66 -2.49 -11.05 -6.68
N GLN A 67 -2.09 -11.46 -7.89
CA GLN A 67 -0.69 -11.64 -8.26
C GLN A 67 -0.39 -10.88 -9.54
N LEU A 68 0.58 -9.96 -9.48
CA LEU A 68 1.18 -9.39 -10.68
C LEU A 68 2.27 -10.34 -11.17
N ARG A 69 2.23 -10.71 -12.45
CA ARG A 69 3.14 -11.70 -13.03
C ARG A 69 3.76 -11.18 -14.32
N ASP A 70 4.98 -11.60 -14.60
CA ASP A 70 5.64 -11.39 -15.88
C ASP A 70 5.43 -12.60 -16.80
N ASN A 71 4.78 -12.40 -17.94
CA ASN A 71 4.64 -13.44 -18.97
C ASN A 71 5.91 -13.56 -19.82
N ASN A 72 7.01 -13.98 -19.20
CA ASN A 72 8.26 -14.27 -19.87
C ASN A 72 8.38 -15.78 -20.17
N PRO A 73 8.64 -16.19 -21.43
CA PRO A 73 8.74 -17.59 -21.83
C PRO A 73 9.76 -18.42 -21.03
N VAL A 74 10.79 -17.78 -20.49
CA VAL A 74 11.91 -18.46 -19.79
C VAL A 74 11.66 -18.54 -18.29
N ASN A 75 10.92 -17.58 -17.72
CA ASN A 75 10.69 -17.51 -16.28
C ASN A 75 9.37 -16.77 -16.02
N ASN A 76 8.26 -17.52 -15.90
CA ASN A 76 6.99 -16.93 -15.47
C ASN A 76 7.10 -16.59 -13.98
N THR A 77 7.53 -15.36 -13.71
CA THR A 77 7.82 -14.90 -12.35
C THR A 77 6.63 -14.16 -11.77
N VAL A 78 6.36 -14.44 -10.50
CA VAL A 78 5.49 -13.59 -9.69
C VAL A 78 6.30 -12.34 -9.32
N ILE A 79 5.82 -11.17 -9.73
CA ILE A 79 6.43 -9.87 -9.40
C ILE A 79 6.07 -9.48 -7.97
N GLY A 80 4.82 -9.74 -7.57
CA GLY A 80 4.35 -9.50 -6.22
C GLY A 80 2.94 -10.05 -6.01
N THR A 81 2.61 -10.32 -4.75
CA THR A 81 1.32 -10.87 -4.33
C THR A 81 0.69 -9.96 -3.28
N HIS A 82 -0.62 -9.78 -3.34
CA HIS A 82 -1.40 -9.11 -2.31
C HIS A 82 -2.65 -9.90 -2.00
N PHE A 83 -3.03 -9.93 -0.72
CA PHE A 83 -4.25 -10.59 -0.26
C PHE A 83 -5.21 -9.53 0.26
N ILE A 84 -6.43 -9.52 -0.26
CA ILE A 84 -7.52 -8.71 0.26
C ILE A 84 -8.38 -9.62 1.12
N ASP A 85 -8.41 -9.34 2.42
CA ASP A 85 -9.28 -10.05 3.37
C ASP A 85 -10.71 -9.50 3.26
N LEU A 86 -11.68 -10.37 3.04
CA LEU A 86 -13.08 -9.99 2.91
C LEU A 86 -13.59 -9.27 4.16
N LYS A 87 -13.13 -9.70 5.36
CA LYS A 87 -13.51 -9.07 6.63
C LYS A 87 -13.11 -7.61 6.73
N ASN A 88 -12.06 -7.20 5.99
CA ASN A 88 -11.62 -5.81 5.95
C ASN A 88 -12.47 -4.95 5.00
N ILE A 89 -13.22 -5.56 4.08
CA ILE A 89 -13.96 -4.88 3.02
C ILE A 89 -15.47 -5.15 3.04
N SER A 90 -15.96 -5.85 4.06
CA SER A 90 -17.39 -6.14 4.29
C SER A 90 -17.75 -6.00 5.77
N ASN A 91 -19.04 -6.06 6.07
CA ASN A 91 -19.57 -6.25 7.42
C ASN A 91 -20.80 -7.17 7.33
N ASP A 92 -20.86 -8.22 8.13
CA ASP A 92 -21.89 -9.26 8.10
C ASP A 92 -22.99 -9.08 9.16
N GLY A 93 -22.98 -7.95 9.88
CA GLY A 93 -24.06 -7.60 10.82
C GLY A 93 -25.39 -7.32 10.12
N GLU A 94 -26.46 -7.20 10.91
CA GLU A 94 -27.83 -6.95 10.41
C GLU A 94 -27.93 -5.72 9.47
N LYS A 95 -27.12 -4.69 9.76
CA LYS A 95 -27.00 -3.48 8.93
C LYS A 95 -25.64 -3.40 8.24
N GLY A 96 -25.06 -4.56 7.96
CA GLY A 96 -23.77 -4.72 7.31
C GLY A 96 -23.79 -4.32 5.83
N PHE A 97 -22.70 -4.64 5.14
CA PHE A 97 -22.55 -4.37 3.71
C PHE A 97 -21.69 -5.45 3.06
N LEU A 98 -22.03 -5.77 1.81
CA LEU A 98 -21.30 -6.75 1.00
C LEU A 98 -19.87 -6.29 0.72
N PRO A 99 -18.94 -7.22 0.43
CA PRO A 99 -17.58 -6.88 0.06
C PRO A 99 -17.50 -5.78 -1.00
N THR A 100 -16.79 -4.70 -0.68
CA THR A 100 -16.56 -3.60 -1.61
C THR A 100 -15.23 -2.91 -1.35
N PHE A 101 -14.49 -2.62 -2.42
CA PHE A 101 -13.17 -2.01 -2.33
C PHE A 101 -12.92 -1.07 -3.51
N GLY A 102 -12.15 -0.01 -3.27
CA GLY A 102 -11.68 0.89 -4.33
C GLY A 102 -12.77 1.74 -5.02
N PRO A 103 -12.43 2.40 -6.14
CA PRO A 103 -11.13 2.35 -6.81
C PRO A 103 -10.00 2.96 -5.96
N THR A 104 -8.89 2.25 -5.79
CA THR A 104 -7.71 2.73 -5.05
C THR A 104 -6.49 1.87 -5.39
N PHE A 105 -5.28 2.41 -5.20
CA PHE A 105 -4.05 1.65 -5.41
C PHE A 105 -3.80 0.66 -4.27
N ILE A 106 -3.55 -0.60 -4.63
CA ILE A 106 -2.86 -1.57 -3.77
C ILE A 106 -1.37 -1.53 -4.09
N HIS A 107 -0.54 -1.65 -3.06
CA HIS A 107 0.92 -1.66 -3.21
C HIS A 107 1.42 -3.08 -3.02
N LEU A 108 2.26 -3.54 -3.93
CA LEU A 108 2.85 -4.87 -3.92
C LEU A 108 4.27 -4.77 -3.38
N TYR A 109 4.59 -5.63 -2.42
CA TYR A 109 5.92 -5.78 -1.87
C TYR A 109 6.38 -7.24 -2.04
N GLY A 110 7.68 -7.45 -2.15
CA GLY A 110 8.28 -8.75 -2.41
C GLY A 110 9.68 -8.87 -1.83
N SER A 111 10.49 -9.80 -2.35
CA SER A 111 11.89 -9.98 -1.93
C SER A 111 12.73 -8.72 -2.14
N THR A 112 13.91 -8.64 -1.53
CA THR A 112 14.91 -7.63 -1.91
C THR A 112 15.28 -7.79 -3.38
N ARG A 113 15.65 -6.70 -4.04
CA ARG A 113 16.08 -6.71 -5.45
C ARG A 113 17.58 -6.97 -5.55
N ASP A 114 18.05 -7.97 -4.83
CA ASP A 114 19.43 -8.39 -4.91
C ASP A 114 19.52 -9.30 -6.14
N TYR A 115 19.91 -8.73 -7.30
CA TYR A 115 20.04 -9.42 -8.60
C TYR A 115 21.14 -10.51 -8.64
N SER A 116 21.36 -11.18 -7.52
CA SER A 116 22.08 -12.44 -7.39
C SER A 116 21.51 -13.51 -8.32
N LEU A 117 22.30 -14.55 -8.58
CA LEU A 117 21.90 -15.62 -9.49
C LEU A 117 20.73 -16.46 -8.95
N ILE A 118 20.50 -16.45 -7.63
CA ILE A 118 19.44 -17.18 -6.94
C ILE A 118 18.78 -16.24 -5.94
N ASP A 119 17.51 -15.88 -6.18
CA ASP A 119 16.71 -15.12 -5.21
C ASP A 119 16.27 -16.05 -4.07
N GLU A 120 17.08 -16.08 -3.01
CA GLU A 120 16.83 -16.85 -1.77
C GLU A 120 15.52 -16.48 -1.09
N HIS A 121 14.96 -15.29 -1.38
CA HIS A 121 13.75 -14.76 -0.79
C HIS A 121 12.56 -14.72 -1.76
N SER A 122 12.67 -15.41 -2.90
CA SER A 122 11.63 -15.44 -3.95
C SER A 122 10.25 -15.88 -3.46
N ASN A 123 10.18 -16.63 -2.36
CA ASN A 123 8.95 -16.97 -1.65
C ASN A 123 8.15 -15.73 -1.21
N LEU A 124 8.80 -14.63 -0.83
CA LEU A 124 8.15 -13.37 -0.48
C LEU A 124 7.32 -12.80 -1.64
N ASN A 125 7.79 -12.96 -2.89
CA ASN A 125 7.03 -12.52 -4.07
C ASN A 125 5.71 -13.29 -4.24
N THR A 126 5.68 -14.55 -3.79
CA THR A 126 4.49 -15.42 -3.86
C THR A 126 3.50 -15.21 -2.71
N GLY A 127 3.83 -14.32 -1.77
CA GLY A 127 3.04 -14.03 -0.57
C GLY A 127 3.32 -14.96 0.61
N LEU A 128 4.45 -15.70 0.60
CA LEU A 128 4.91 -16.52 1.72
C LEU A 128 5.82 -15.70 2.64
N GLY A 129 5.20 -14.79 3.41
CA GLY A 129 5.89 -13.83 4.27
C GLY A 129 5.59 -12.39 3.87
N GLU A 130 6.07 -11.44 4.67
CA GLU A 130 5.94 -10.01 4.38
C GLU A 130 7.03 -9.57 3.41
N GLY A 131 6.62 -8.98 2.28
CA GLY A 131 7.55 -8.41 1.31
C GLY A 131 8.21 -7.15 1.87
N VAL A 132 9.50 -7.01 1.62
CA VAL A 132 10.34 -5.93 2.18
C VAL A 132 10.74 -4.87 1.15
N SER A 133 10.57 -5.15 -0.14
CA SER A 133 10.89 -4.20 -1.22
C SER A 133 9.66 -3.90 -2.06
N TYR A 134 9.49 -2.63 -2.43
CA TYR A 134 8.42 -2.21 -3.35
C TYR A 134 8.58 -2.87 -4.73
N ARG A 135 7.48 -3.40 -5.26
CA ARG A 135 7.42 -4.13 -6.53
C ARG A 135 6.58 -3.41 -7.57
N ALA A 136 5.37 -3.00 -7.20
CA ALA A 136 4.46 -2.28 -8.09
C ALA A 136 3.29 -1.69 -7.29
N ARG A 137 2.42 -0.95 -7.98
CA ARG A 137 1.07 -0.63 -7.51
C ARG A 137 0.04 -1.04 -8.55
N LEU A 138 -1.12 -1.52 -8.11
CA LEU A 138 -2.25 -1.87 -8.99
C LEU A 138 -3.46 -1.03 -8.59
N LEU A 139 -4.10 -0.37 -9.55
CA LEU A 139 -5.38 0.30 -9.31
C LEU A 139 -6.50 -0.73 -9.42
N VAL A 140 -7.23 -0.96 -8.33
CA VAL A 140 -8.23 -2.03 -8.23
C VAL A 140 -9.54 -1.51 -7.65
N ALA A 141 -10.66 -2.06 -8.13
CA ALA A 141 -11.97 -1.94 -7.53
C ALA A 141 -12.61 -3.33 -7.41
N ILE A 142 -13.36 -3.55 -6.33
CA ILE A 142 -14.11 -4.78 -6.07
C ILE A 142 -15.55 -4.38 -5.75
N ARG A 143 -16.48 -5.05 -6.41
CA ARG A 143 -17.91 -4.98 -6.13
C ARG A 143 -18.47 -6.39 -6.03
N THR A 144 -19.44 -6.55 -5.16
CA THR A 144 -20.24 -7.77 -5.05
C THR A 144 -21.69 -7.42 -5.38
N GLU A 145 -22.29 -8.25 -6.21
CA GLU A 145 -23.70 -8.19 -6.60
C GLU A 145 -24.31 -9.55 -6.29
N ILE A 146 -25.50 -9.56 -5.69
CA ILE A 146 -26.26 -10.79 -5.46
C ILE A 146 -27.22 -10.92 -6.62
N THR A 147 -27.17 -12.05 -7.32
CA THR A 147 -28.11 -12.38 -8.38
C THR A 147 -29.26 -13.21 -7.81
N ASP A 148 -30.49 -12.91 -8.23
CA ASP A 148 -31.70 -13.63 -7.78
C ASP A 148 -31.90 -14.99 -8.46
N ASN A 149 -30.99 -15.40 -9.36
CA ASN A 149 -31.07 -16.67 -10.07
C ASN A 149 -30.76 -17.83 -9.12
N ILE A 150 -31.77 -18.68 -8.88
CA ILE A 150 -31.72 -19.89 -8.03
C ILE A 150 -31.13 -21.08 -8.80
N ASP A 151 -30.96 -20.96 -10.12
CA ASP A 151 -30.30 -21.99 -10.91
C ASP A 151 -28.83 -22.07 -10.51
N PHE A 152 -28.39 -23.27 -10.11
CA PHE A 152 -27.01 -23.58 -9.76
C PHE A 152 -26.11 -23.44 -10.99
N ALA A 153 -25.80 -22.20 -11.36
CA ALA A 153 -24.77 -21.91 -12.34
C ALA A 153 -23.45 -22.48 -11.82
N PRO A 154 -22.67 -23.18 -12.66
CA PRO A 154 -21.36 -23.67 -12.25
C PRO A 154 -20.48 -22.49 -11.83
N SER A 155 -19.68 -22.69 -10.80
CA SER A 155 -18.67 -21.71 -10.40
C SER A 155 -17.74 -21.43 -11.58
N GLU A 156 -17.69 -20.18 -12.03
CA GLU A 156 -16.95 -19.80 -13.24
C GLU A 156 -16.27 -18.43 -13.10
N VAL A 157 -15.32 -18.17 -14.00
CA VAL A 157 -14.64 -16.88 -14.10
C VAL A 157 -14.65 -16.39 -15.52
N GLU A 158 -15.19 -15.20 -15.71
CA GLU A 158 -15.21 -14.51 -17.00
C GLU A 158 -14.32 -13.29 -16.96
N VAL A 159 -13.78 -12.93 -18.13
CA VAL A 159 -12.96 -11.73 -18.32
C VAL A 159 -13.70 -10.85 -19.31
N GLU A 160 -14.06 -9.66 -18.88
CA GLU A 160 -14.82 -8.72 -19.68
C GLU A 160 -14.12 -7.36 -19.74
N PRO A 161 -14.21 -6.62 -20.86
CA PRO A 161 -13.80 -5.22 -20.90
C PRO A 161 -14.62 -4.38 -19.92
N THR A 162 -14.00 -3.40 -19.30
CA THR A 162 -14.67 -2.43 -18.42
C THR A 162 -14.24 -1.00 -18.75
N PHE A 163 -15.04 -0.03 -18.30
CA PHE A 163 -14.70 1.37 -18.51
C PHE A 163 -13.45 1.75 -17.70
N PRO A 164 -12.56 2.61 -18.26
CA PRO A 164 -11.42 3.12 -17.52
C PRO A 164 -11.86 3.84 -16.24
N ILE A 165 -11.08 3.66 -15.17
CA ILE A 165 -11.29 4.38 -13.91
C ILE A 165 -10.75 5.80 -14.06
N ASN A 166 -11.61 6.80 -13.89
CA ASN A 166 -11.21 8.22 -13.95
C ASN A 166 -10.31 8.58 -12.75
N GLU A 167 -9.23 9.33 -12.97
CA GLU A 167 -8.29 9.74 -11.92
C GLU A 167 -8.94 10.51 -10.77
N THR A 168 -9.92 11.35 -11.10
CA THR A 168 -10.69 12.11 -10.10
C THR A 168 -11.46 11.20 -9.12
N SER A 169 -11.71 9.94 -9.48
CA SER A 169 -12.45 8.99 -8.66
C SER A 169 -11.64 8.38 -7.51
N TYR A 170 -10.31 8.28 -7.64
CA TYR A 170 -9.45 7.63 -6.64
C TYR A 170 -8.54 8.57 -5.85
N GLY A 171 -8.53 9.87 -6.17
CA GLY A 171 -7.90 10.89 -5.33
C GLY A 171 -7.17 11.96 -6.14
N LYS A 172 -6.88 13.09 -5.48
CA LYS A 172 -5.98 14.10 -6.03
C LYS A 172 -4.55 13.71 -5.64
N ASN A 173 -3.61 13.85 -6.57
CA ASN A 173 -2.20 13.68 -6.27
C ASN A 173 -1.66 14.92 -5.54
N GLU A 174 -0.84 14.68 -4.53
CA GLU A 174 -0.10 15.71 -3.80
C GLU A 174 1.38 15.32 -3.76
N GLU A 175 2.25 16.32 -3.61
CA GLU A 175 3.67 16.09 -3.38
C GLU A 175 3.92 15.72 -1.91
N PHE A 176 4.70 14.67 -1.70
CA PHE A 176 5.15 14.22 -0.39
C PHE A 176 6.67 14.34 -0.29
N PHE A 177 7.13 14.87 0.84
CA PHE A 177 8.54 14.92 1.22
C PHE A 177 8.76 13.98 2.41
N LEU A 178 9.50 12.90 2.18
CA LEU A 178 9.97 12.01 3.23
C LEU A 178 11.36 12.44 3.65
N PHE A 179 11.53 12.65 4.95
CA PHE A 179 12.81 12.89 5.60
C PHE A 179 13.06 11.79 6.62
N ALA A 180 14.27 11.24 6.61
CA ALA A 180 14.71 10.24 7.57
C ALA A 180 16.09 10.61 8.10
N THR A 181 16.33 10.36 9.38
CA THR A 181 17.66 10.46 9.99
C THR A 181 17.97 9.16 10.71
N ILE A 182 19.19 8.65 10.56
CA ILE A 182 19.64 7.48 11.31
C ILE A 182 20.26 7.97 12.61
N ILE A 183 19.58 7.71 13.72
CA ILE A 183 20.08 8.07 15.04
C ILE A 183 21.24 7.13 15.40
N ASP A 184 20.99 5.83 15.50
CA ASP A 184 22.02 4.84 15.76
C ASP A 184 21.73 3.55 14.98
N ALA A 185 22.80 2.83 14.61
CA ALA A 185 22.72 1.52 13.98
C ALA A 185 23.63 0.55 14.74
N THR A 186 23.02 -0.25 15.61
CA THR A 186 23.71 -1.20 16.50
C THR A 186 23.26 -2.64 16.23
N MET A 187 23.85 -3.61 16.93
CA MET A 187 23.53 -5.03 16.79
C MET A 187 23.68 -5.58 15.36
N ILE A 188 24.63 -5.04 14.60
CA ILE A 188 24.95 -5.51 13.25
C ILE A 188 25.66 -6.87 13.38
N ASP A 189 25.19 -7.85 12.60
CA ASP A 189 25.76 -9.20 12.57
C ASP A 189 27.24 -9.14 12.16
N LYS A 190 28.09 -9.87 12.89
CA LYS A 190 29.53 -10.01 12.62
C LYS A 190 29.83 -10.38 11.16
N LYS A 191 28.96 -11.15 10.48
CA LYS A 191 29.11 -11.51 9.06
C LYS A 191 29.14 -10.30 8.12
N LEU A 192 28.59 -9.17 8.56
CA LEU A 192 28.56 -7.91 7.80
C LEU A 192 29.69 -6.94 8.22
N GLY A 193 30.44 -7.23 9.28
CA GLY A 193 31.42 -6.31 9.87
C GLY A 193 32.60 -5.93 8.97
N ASP A 194 32.91 -6.75 7.96
CA ASP A 194 34.01 -6.48 7.02
C ASP A 194 33.59 -5.68 5.77
N LYS A 195 32.28 -5.48 5.56
CA LYS A 195 31.75 -4.78 4.39
C LYS A 195 31.27 -3.38 4.79
N PRO A 196 31.54 -2.32 3.99
CA PRO A 196 30.86 -1.05 4.16
C PRO A 196 29.35 -1.24 4.05
N LEU A 197 28.60 -0.63 4.97
CA LEU A 197 27.14 -0.64 5.00
C LEU A 197 26.61 0.77 4.78
N TYR A 198 25.43 0.87 4.18
CA TYR A 198 24.67 2.10 4.04
C TYR A 198 23.18 1.79 4.18
N PHE A 199 22.39 2.79 4.53
CA PHE A 199 20.94 2.71 4.52
C PHE A 199 20.39 3.38 3.27
N GLU A 200 19.24 2.91 2.82
CA GLU A 200 18.44 3.52 1.77
C GLU A 200 17.02 3.76 2.28
N VAL A 201 16.43 4.90 1.92
CA VAL A 201 15.02 5.19 2.11
C VAL A 201 14.36 5.45 0.76
N SER A 202 13.17 4.89 0.55
CA SER A 202 12.43 5.06 -0.70
C SER A 202 10.93 5.19 -0.45
N ILE A 203 10.23 5.83 -1.39
CA ILE A 203 8.76 5.82 -1.46
C ILE A 203 8.38 5.29 -2.84
N GLY A 204 7.83 4.08 -2.88
CA GLY A 204 7.64 3.38 -4.15
C GLY A 204 8.98 3.21 -4.87
N ASN A 205 9.09 3.77 -6.08
CA ASN A 205 10.35 3.78 -6.82
C ASN A 205 11.22 5.01 -6.48
N ALA A 206 10.65 6.11 -5.96
CA ALA A 206 11.42 7.32 -5.70
C ALA A 206 12.47 7.06 -4.60
N GLY A 207 13.72 7.43 -4.86
CA GLY A 207 14.86 7.18 -3.97
C GLY A 207 15.43 5.76 -4.03
N ASN A 208 14.83 4.82 -4.77
CA ASN A 208 15.37 3.48 -4.95
C ASN A 208 16.61 3.52 -5.86
N SER A 209 17.78 3.12 -5.37
CA SER A 209 19.03 3.21 -6.16
C SER A 209 19.11 2.23 -7.33
N LEU A 210 18.35 1.12 -7.30
CA LEU A 210 18.35 0.09 -8.34
C LEU A 210 17.37 0.41 -9.48
N ASP A 211 16.17 0.86 -9.12
CA ASP A 211 15.03 1.01 -10.05
C ASP A 211 14.44 2.41 -10.09
N GLY A 212 14.97 3.38 -9.34
CA GLY A 212 14.34 4.68 -9.13
C GLY A 212 14.20 5.58 -10.36
N HIS A 213 14.82 5.20 -11.48
CA HIS A 213 14.65 5.86 -12.79
C HIS A 213 13.96 4.98 -13.84
N ASN A 214 13.48 3.78 -13.48
CA ASN A 214 12.73 2.91 -14.38
C ASN A 214 11.28 3.43 -14.49
N GLU A 215 11.13 4.59 -15.11
CA GLU A 215 9.85 5.08 -15.60
C GLU A 215 9.63 4.53 -17.02
N THR A 216 8.38 4.18 -17.35
CA THR A 216 8.00 3.77 -18.70
C THR A 216 8.54 4.78 -19.70
N SER A 217 9.31 4.33 -20.69
CA SER A 217 9.68 5.17 -21.82
C SER A 217 8.41 5.56 -22.57
N LYS A 218 7.87 6.76 -22.28
CA LYS A 218 6.81 7.34 -23.10
C LYS A 218 7.40 7.65 -24.47
N ASP A 219 7.22 6.75 -25.43
CA ASP A 219 7.29 7.13 -26.85
C ASP A 219 6.13 8.10 -27.10
N LEU A 220 6.45 9.39 -27.22
CA LEU A 220 5.54 10.46 -27.67
C LEU A 220 5.28 10.36 -29.18
N THR A 221 4.85 9.20 -29.67
CA THR A 221 4.41 9.05 -31.06
C THR A 221 3.08 8.33 -31.07
N GLU A 222 2.07 9.03 -31.61
CA GLU A 222 0.69 8.59 -31.88
C GLU A 222 -0.36 8.84 -30.79
N SER A 223 -0.51 10.11 -30.41
CA SER A 223 -1.85 10.68 -30.19
C SER A 223 -1.83 12.16 -30.55
N ASP A 224 -2.06 12.45 -31.82
CA ASP A 224 -2.53 13.77 -32.25
C ASP A 224 -3.86 14.08 -31.52
N ASN A 225 -3.96 15.30 -31.00
CA ASN A 225 -5.11 15.91 -30.30
C ASN A 225 -5.14 15.75 -28.76
N ASP A 226 -4.26 16.47 -28.06
CA ASP A 226 -4.73 17.41 -27.02
C ASP A 226 -3.64 18.45 -26.72
N GLU A 227 -3.75 19.62 -27.37
CA GLU A 227 -2.98 20.81 -26.99
C GLU A 227 -3.51 21.33 -25.65
N ASN A 228 -2.91 20.91 -24.52
CA ASN A 228 -2.73 21.68 -23.27
C ASN A 228 -2.48 20.86 -21.99
N LEU A 229 -2.11 19.58 -22.03
CA LEU A 229 -1.46 18.98 -20.86
C LEU A 229 0.05 19.23 -20.94
N GLU A 230 0.49 20.32 -20.31
CA GLU A 230 1.85 20.38 -19.76
C GLU A 230 2.03 19.11 -18.92
N THR A 231 2.72 18.14 -19.48
CA THR A 231 3.26 17.05 -18.70
C THR A 231 4.25 17.73 -17.77
N VAL A 232 3.89 17.84 -16.50
CA VAL A 232 4.81 18.24 -15.43
C VAL A 232 5.94 17.21 -15.46
N THR A 233 6.94 17.49 -16.27
CA THR A 233 8.26 16.92 -16.15
C THR A 233 8.76 17.52 -14.86
N THR A 234 8.59 16.78 -13.76
CA THR A 234 9.27 17.12 -12.53
C THR A 234 10.75 17.08 -12.88
N ASP A 235 11.35 18.27 -13.05
CA ASP A 235 12.80 18.46 -12.98
C ASP A 235 13.31 17.54 -11.88
N SER A 236 14.16 16.58 -12.24
CA SER A 236 14.60 15.48 -11.38
C SER A 236 14.92 15.99 -9.97
N LEU A 237 13.96 15.80 -9.07
CA LEU A 237 14.06 16.23 -7.69
C LEU A 237 15.24 15.47 -7.08
N SER A 238 16.35 16.18 -6.89
CA SER A 238 17.54 15.64 -6.22
C SER A 238 17.10 14.95 -4.92
N TRP A 239 17.21 13.63 -4.87
CA TRP A 239 17.03 12.87 -3.64
C TRP A 239 18.40 12.57 -3.06
N GLN A 240 18.50 12.65 -1.74
CA GLN A 240 19.58 12.04 -0.98
C GLN A 240 19.00 10.83 -0.29
N SER A 241 18.73 9.77 -1.04
CA SER A 241 18.00 8.60 -0.53
C SER A 241 18.88 7.60 0.21
N THR A 242 20.20 7.79 0.20
CA THR A 242 21.16 6.88 0.84
C THR A 242 22.09 7.61 1.80
N THR A 243 22.53 6.90 2.84
CA THR A 243 23.66 7.35 3.67
C THR A 243 24.97 7.07 2.95
N SER A 244 26.04 7.79 3.30
CA SER A 244 27.38 7.41 2.86
C SER A 244 27.75 6.01 3.41
N PRO A 245 28.39 5.14 2.61
CA PRO A 245 28.86 3.84 3.10
C PRO A 245 29.88 4.00 4.22
N ALA A 246 29.65 3.29 5.33
CA ALA A 246 30.52 3.30 6.50
C ALA A 246 30.82 1.86 6.95
N LYS A 247 32.06 1.62 7.40
CA LYS A 247 32.45 0.30 7.91
C LYS A 247 31.95 0.12 9.35
N PRO A 248 31.27 -0.99 9.68
CA PRO A 248 30.89 -1.26 11.07
C PRO A 248 32.10 -1.42 11.97
N MET A 249 31.99 -0.95 13.21
CA MET A 249 32.98 -1.08 14.28
C MET A 249 32.44 -1.98 15.39
N THR A 250 33.32 -2.52 16.22
CA THR A 250 32.96 -3.35 17.36
C THR A 250 33.96 -3.15 18.50
N ASN A 251 33.50 -3.32 19.73
CA ASN A 251 34.36 -3.34 20.92
C ASN A 251 34.61 -4.77 21.42
N ASP A 252 33.70 -5.71 21.14
CA ASP A 252 33.66 -7.06 21.71
C ASP A 252 33.76 -8.19 20.67
N HIS A 253 33.76 -7.86 19.37
CA HIS A 253 33.73 -8.80 18.24
C HIS A 253 32.50 -9.72 18.20
N MET A 254 31.46 -9.38 18.96
CA MET A 254 30.15 -10.05 18.97
C MET A 254 29.10 -9.19 18.26
N TYR A 255 29.02 -7.91 18.60
CA TYR A 255 28.07 -6.98 18.00
C TYR A 255 28.80 -5.81 17.34
N TYR A 256 28.37 -5.47 16.13
CA TYR A 256 28.91 -4.36 15.38
C TYR A 256 27.91 -3.18 15.38
N PHE A 257 28.43 -1.97 15.18
CA PHE A 257 27.64 -0.75 15.07
C PHE A 257 28.26 0.21 14.05
N LEU A 258 27.48 1.13 13.50
CA LEU A 258 28.00 2.18 12.64
C LEU A 258 28.32 3.44 13.46
N PRO A 259 29.53 4.02 13.29
CA PRO A 259 30.01 5.11 14.13
C PRO A 259 29.48 6.49 13.70
N TYR A 260 28.16 6.69 13.74
CA TYR A 260 27.57 7.97 13.37
C TYR A 260 27.84 9.08 14.40
N TRP A 261 28.05 8.74 15.68
CA TRP A 261 28.41 9.70 16.74
C TRP A 261 27.54 10.96 16.70
N ASP A 262 28.13 12.14 16.54
CA ASP A 262 27.43 13.42 16.45
C ASP A 262 26.97 13.77 15.02
N ASP A 263 27.47 13.08 13.99
CA ASP A 263 27.10 13.29 12.59
C ASP A 263 26.02 12.30 12.14
N LYS A 264 24.76 12.63 12.45
CA LYS A 264 23.61 11.79 12.13
C LYS A 264 23.26 11.94 10.64
N PRO A 265 23.42 10.89 9.81
CA PRO A 265 23.16 11.01 8.39
C PRO A 265 21.68 11.25 8.15
N CYS A 266 21.40 12.22 7.29
CA CYS A 266 20.05 12.56 6.86
C CYS A 266 19.82 12.08 5.43
N MET A 267 18.61 11.61 5.17
CA MET A 267 18.14 11.20 3.85
C MET A 267 16.81 11.87 3.55
N HIS A 268 16.55 12.14 2.28
CA HIS A 268 15.28 12.69 1.84
C HIS A 268 14.87 12.25 0.44
N VAL A 269 13.55 12.10 0.26
CA VAL A 269 12.92 11.71 -1.00
C VAL A 269 11.69 12.59 -1.23
N ARG A 270 11.52 13.07 -2.47
CA ARG A 270 10.30 13.75 -2.93
C ARG A 270 9.59 12.86 -3.93
N SER A 271 8.26 12.77 -3.82
CA SER A 271 7.46 11.95 -4.73
C SER A 271 5.98 12.37 -4.71
N VAL A 272 5.27 12.11 -5.81
CA VAL A 272 3.87 12.50 -5.99
C VAL A 272 2.96 11.29 -5.85
N TRP A 273 1.96 11.37 -4.96
CA TRP A 273 1.05 10.26 -4.63
C TRP A 273 -0.39 10.73 -4.43
N PRO A 274 -1.40 9.85 -4.62
CA PRO A 274 -2.76 10.15 -4.23
C PRO A 274 -2.87 10.47 -2.73
N ASP A 275 -3.51 11.58 -2.39
CA ASP A 275 -3.68 12.00 -1.00
C ASP A 275 -4.83 11.24 -0.30
N TYR A 276 -4.44 10.31 0.56
CA TYR A 276 -5.35 9.52 1.38
C TYR A 276 -5.43 9.97 2.84
N ARG A 277 -4.80 11.08 3.26
CA ARG A 277 -4.70 11.50 4.67
C ARG A 277 -6.06 11.58 5.37
N ARG A 278 -7.10 12.01 4.66
CA ARG A 278 -8.47 12.09 5.18
C ARG A 278 -9.02 10.75 5.70
N ARG A 279 -8.57 9.60 5.17
CA ARG A 279 -9.00 8.27 5.64
C ARG A 279 -8.54 8.02 7.08
N MET A 280 -7.49 8.71 7.51
CA MET A 280 -6.99 8.64 8.89
C MET A 280 -7.76 9.57 9.85
N TYR A 281 -8.56 10.53 9.37
CA TYR A 281 -9.19 11.50 10.25
C TYR A 281 -10.13 10.84 11.27
N ASN A 282 -10.98 9.91 10.82
CA ASN A 282 -11.89 9.22 11.72
C ASN A 282 -11.12 8.38 12.75
N SER A 283 -10.16 7.57 12.30
CA SER A 283 -9.33 6.75 13.17
C SER A 283 -8.54 7.60 14.18
N ASN A 284 -8.00 8.73 13.77
CA ASN A 284 -7.24 9.63 14.65
C ASN A 284 -8.14 10.29 15.71
N ILE A 285 -9.37 10.67 15.35
CA ILE A 285 -10.31 11.23 16.32
C ILE A 285 -10.71 10.14 17.32
N ILE A 286 -11.08 8.95 16.85
CA ILE A 286 -11.47 7.83 17.71
C ILE A 286 -10.31 7.40 18.62
N ALA A 287 -9.09 7.29 18.09
CA ALA A 287 -7.89 6.98 18.87
C ALA A 287 -7.68 8.00 19.99
N ARG A 288 -7.80 9.30 19.70
CA ARG A 288 -7.70 10.33 20.77
C ARG A 288 -8.80 10.24 21.82
N ILE A 289 -10.01 9.79 21.46
CA ILE A 289 -11.08 9.54 22.43
C ILE A 289 -10.69 8.36 23.33
N LEU A 290 -10.13 7.30 22.75
CA LEU A 290 -9.63 6.13 23.48
C LEU A 290 -8.47 6.50 24.41
N ASP A 291 -7.46 7.21 23.92
CA ASP A 291 -6.29 7.62 24.72
C ASP A 291 -6.73 8.40 25.98
N LYS A 292 -7.64 9.37 25.81
CA LYS A 292 -8.20 10.15 26.92
C LYS A 292 -8.99 9.29 27.91
N LEU A 293 -9.76 8.33 27.40
CA LEU A 293 -10.54 7.41 28.22
C LEU A 293 -9.60 6.52 29.04
N GLU A 294 -8.56 5.95 28.42
CA GLU A 294 -7.57 5.11 29.08
C GLU A 294 -6.77 5.87 30.15
N GLU A 295 -6.30 7.08 29.84
CA GLU A 295 -5.62 7.96 30.80
C GLU A 295 -6.52 8.27 32.01
N GLY A 296 -7.77 8.68 31.76
CA GLY A 296 -8.72 9.02 32.81
C GLY A 296 -9.14 7.81 33.66
N LEU A 297 -9.32 6.64 33.06
CA LEU A 297 -9.60 5.41 33.79
C LEU A 297 -8.40 4.96 34.64
N SER A 298 -7.17 5.10 34.13
CA SER A 298 -5.96 4.80 34.88
C SER A 298 -5.80 5.73 36.09
N GLU A 299 -6.11 7.02 35.95
CA GLU A 299 -6.12 7.98 37.05
C GLU A 299 -7.19 7.62 38.09
N ALA A 300 -8.44 7.39 37.66
CA ALA A 300 -9.54 7.02 38.56
C ALA A 300 -9.25 5.71 39.31
N HIS A 301 -8.66 4.72 38.63
CA HIS A 301 -8.22 3.47 39.24
C HIS A 301 -7.14 3.70 40.31
N SER A 302 -6.12 4.50 39.99
CA SER A 302 -5.04 4.81 40.92
C SER A 302 -5.57 5.52 42.17
N LEU A 303 -6.50 6.46 42.02
CA LEU A 303 -7.17 7.12 43.15
C LEU A 303 -8.00 6.14 43.98
N SER A 304 -8.67 5.19 43.32
CA SER A 304 -9.44 4.15 44.01
C SER A 304 -8.56 3.22 44.84
N GLU A 305 -7.37 2.86 44.36
CA GLU A 305 -6.39 2.05 45.12
C GLU A 305 -5.87 2.78 46.36
N LEU A 306 -5.81 4.12 46.29
CA LEU A 306 -5.43 4.98 47.42
C LEU A 306 -6.61 5.31 48.35
N GLU A 307 -7.81 4.76 48.09
CA GLU A 307 -9.05 5.08 48.79
C GLU A 307 -9.36 6.60 48.81
N ASP A 308 -8.94 7.33 47.78
CA ASP A 308 -9.16 8.77 47.68
C ASP A 308 -10.66 9.04 47.41
N PRO A 309 -11.33 9.92 48.21
CA PRO A 309 -12.74 10.24 48.03
C PRO A 309 -13.07 10.87 46.66
N ASN A 310 -12.08 11.37 45.93
CA ASN A 310 -12.25 11.94 44.59
C ASN A 310 -12.30 10.88 43.48
N ALA A 311 -11.98 9.61 43.74
CA ALA A 311 -11.95 8.56 42.71
C ALA A 311 -13.28 8.47 41.93
N GLU A 312 -14.41 8.49 42.64
CA GLU A 312 -15.74 8.46 42.02
C GLU A 312 -16.02 9.72 41.18
N LYS A 313 -15.60 10.88 41.67
CA LYS A 313 -15.75 12.15 40.96
C LYS A 313 -14.95 12.17 39.67
N THR A 314 -13.69 11.69 39.71
CA THR A 314 -12.83 11.57 38.53
C THR A 314 -13.44 10.62 37.51
N LEU A 315 -13.89 9.43 37.94
CA LEU A 315 -14.56 8.47 37.05
C LEU A 315 -15.79 9.08 36.36
N ARG A 316 -16.65 9.78 37.11
CA ARG A 316 -17.82 10.47 36.53
C ARG A 316 -17.41 11.50 35.47
N SER A 317 -16.38 12.30 35.75
CA SER A 317 -15.86 13.30 34.80
C SER A 317 -15.31 12.65 33.52
N VAL A 318 -14.62 11.51 33.65
CA VAL A 318 -14.07 10.77 32.51
C VAL A 318 -15.18 10.22 31.61
N LEU A 319 -16.22 9.64 32.22
CA LEU A 319 -17.37 9.13 31.46
C LEU A 319 -18.19 10.25 30.80
N GLU A 320 -18.28 11.42 31.43
CA GLU A 320 -18.93 12.60 30.83
C GLU A 320 -18.13 13.13 29.62
N GLU A 321 -16.81 13.26 29.74
CA GLU A 321 -15.92 13.67 28.63
C GLU A 321 -15.97 12.66 27.47
N LEU A 322 -16.05 11.35 27.76
CA LEU A 322 -16.26 10.32 26.75
C LEU A 322 -17.56 10.56 25.98
N SER A 323 -18.68 10.75 26.70
CA SER A 323 -20.00 11.02 26.11
C SER A 323 -19.98 12.26 25.21
N ILE A 324 -19.41 13.37 25.70
CA ILE A 324 -19.27 14.63 24.95
C ILE A 324 -18.42 14.42 23.70
N SER A 325 -17.31 13.70 23.82
CA SER A 325 -16.39 13.46 22.70
C SER A 325 -17.01 12.58 21.62
N CYS A 326 -17.74 11.53 22.00
CA CYS A 326 -18.51 10.68 21.08
C CYS A 326 -19.60 11.49 20.35
N ALA A 327 -20.39 12.26 21.09
CA ALA A 327 -21.42 13.12 20.50
C ALA A 327 -20.82 14.15 19.52
N ARG A 328 -19.66 14.72 19.86
CA ARG A 328 -18.92 15.62 18.97
C ARG A 328 -18.43 14.91 17.71
N PHE A 329 -17.88 13.71 17.82
CA PHE A 329 -17.48 12.91 16.66
C PHE A 329 -18.67 12.64 15.71
N VAL A 330 -19.80 12.21 16.25
CA VAL A 330 -21.03 11.98 15.47
C VAL A 330 -21.50 13.27 14.78
N SER A 331 -21.43 14.41 15.46
CA SER A 331 -21.76 15.72 14.86
C SER A 331 -20.83 16.10 13.71
N ILE A 332 -19.51 15.97 13.89
CA ILE A 332 -18.50 16.26 12.85
C ILE A 332 -18.72 15.37 11.62
N THR A 333 -18.96 14.08 11.83
CA THR A 333 -19.13 13.13 10.73
C THR A 333 -20.45 13.29 9.98
N LYS A 334 -21.51 13.81 10.64
CA LYS A 334 -22.78 14.17 9.99
C LYS A 334 -22.72 15.53 9.27
N GLY A 335 -22.00 16.51 9.85
CA GLY A 335 -21.88 17.88 9.33
C GLY A 335 -20.94 18.03 8.14
N ASN A 336 -19.93 17.15 8.00
CA ASN A 336 -19.12 17.07 6.79
C ASN A 336 -19.95 16.49 5.65
N GLY A 337 -20.63 17.40 4.93
CA GLY A 337 -21.56 17.11 3.85
C GLY A 337 -21.21 15.86 3.04
N SER A 338 -22.28 15.10 2.78
CA SER A 338 -22.43 13.99 1.85
C SER A 338 -22.05 14.32 0.39
N GLY A 339 -21.32 15.40 0.15
CA GLY A 339 -20.76 15.75 -1.14
C GLY A 339 -19.77 14.67 -1.60
N ALA A 340 -19.74 14.46 -2.91
CA ALA A 340 -18.75 13.66 -3.60
C ALA A 340 -17.36 14.30 -3.44
N GLY A 341 -16.77 14.18 -2.25
CA GLY A 341 -15.37 14.49 -2.07
C GLY A 341 -14.56 13.55 -2.96
N LEU A 342 -13.74 14.11 -3.85
CA LEU A 342 -12.77 13.40 -4.67
C LEU A 342 -12.15 12.24 -3.89
N GLY A 343 -12.10 11.05 -4.50
CA GLY A 343 -11.53 9.84 -3.87
C GLY A 343 -12.41 9.09 -2.86
N ARG A 344 -13.68 9.50 -2.55
CA ARG A 344 -14.57 8.75 -1.61
C ARG A 344 -15.09 7.47 -2.27
N THR A 345 -14.51 6.34 -1.87
CA THR A 345 -14.94 5.01 -2.31
C THR A 345 -16.25 4.59 -1.64
N LYS A 346 -16.90 3.55 -2.19
CA LYS A 346 -18.08 2.95 -1.54
C LYS A 346 -17.73 2.43 -0.15
N LEU A 347 -16.56 1.82 0.02
CA LEU A 347 -16.07 1.35 1.32
C LEU A 347 -15.90 2.49 2.34
N ASP A 348 -15.36 3.65 1.93
CA ASP A 348 -15.23 4.82 2.82
C ASP A 348 -16.60 5.26 3.36
N LYS A 349 -17.64 5.22 2.52
CA LYS A 349 -19.01 5.59 2.90
C LYS A 349 -19.62 4.57 3.87
N GLU A 350 -19.46 3.28 3.59
CA GLU A 350 -20.01 2.23 4.45
C GLU A 350 -19.32 2.18 5.82
N ARG A 351 -17.99 2.37 5.88
CA ARG A 351 -17.26 2.50 7.15
C ARG A 351 -17.69 3.72 7.95
N LEU A 352 -17.91 4.87 7.30
CA LEU A 352 -18.41 6.05 8.00
C LEU A 352 -19.79 5.81 8.61
N LYS A 353 -20.71 5.21 7.85
CA LYS A 353 -22.04 4.83 8.37
C LYS A 353 -21.93 3.84 9.53
N LEU A 354 -21.02 2.88 9.45
CA LEU A 354 -20.76 1.94 10.54
C LEU A 354 -20.32 2.68 11.80
N CYS A 355 -19.30 3.54 11.71
CA CYS A 355 -18.83 4.32 12.87
C CYS A 355 -19.93 5.20 13.47
N GLN A 356 -20.80 5.80 12.66
CA GLN A 356 -21.93 6.62 13.14
C GLN A 356 -23.05 5.85 13.84
N ARG A 357 -23.07 4.51 13.70
CA ARG A 357 -24.08 3.64 14.33
C ARG A 357 -23.55 3.01 15.61
N GLU A 358 -22.27 2.68 15.63
CA GLU A 358 -21.62 2.02 16.77
C GLU A 358 -21.19 3.01 17.87
N ILE A 359 -20.92 4.27 17.50
CA ILE A 359 -20.63 5.39 18.42
C ILE A 359 -21.88 6.23 18.58
#